data_AF-A0A7C6ZK46-F1
#
_entry.id   AF-A0A7C6ZK46-F1
#
_cell.length_a   1.000
_cell.length_b   1.000
_cell.length_c   1.000
_cell.angle_alpha   90.00
_cell.angle_beta   90.00
_cell.angle_gamma   90.00
#
_symmetry.space_group_name_H-M   'P 1'
#
loop_
_entity.id
_entity.type
_entity.pdbx_description
1 polymer ?
#
loop_
_entity_poly.entity_id
_entity_poly.type
_entity_poly.pdbx_seq_one_letter_code
_entity_poly.pdbx_strand_id
1 'polypeptide(L)'
;MQLVRAHVLVCGGKNCSSSASKQVLEAFAKELERKKLDQEVKLVETDCHDFCEKGPLVIVYPEGTYYVRVTPEDVPEIVEEHLVKGRIVNRLIYKAPVKEDEIPTYKELEFYRKQMRVALRNCGSIDPEEIKEYIARGGYSSLEKAIFEMTPEQVIDEVKRSGLRGRGGGGFPTGLKWEFCRRSPGDLKYLICNADEGDPGAFMDRSILEGDPHTLIEGMAIAAYAIGCREGYIYCRAEYPLAIKRLKIAIAQAEEFGLLGENILGTDFTFNLHIKEGAGAFVCGEETALMASIE
;
A
#
# COMPACT_ATOMS: atom_id res chain seq x y z
N MET A 1 16.81 22.13 8.18
CA MET A 1 16.49 20.69 8.22
C MET A 1 16.37 20.32 9.69
N GLN A 2 15.16 19.98 10.16
CA GLN A 2 14.96 19.49 11.52
C GLN A 2 15.68 18.15 11.64
N LEU A 3 16.58 18.01 12.60
CA LEU A 3 17.28 16.76 12.86
C LEU A 3 16.35 15.85 13.67
N VAL A 4 15.69 14.92 12.98
CA VAL A 4 14.91 13.86 13.60
C VAL A 4 15.86 12.74 14.02
N ARG A 5 15.93 12.42 15.32
CA ARG A 5 16.79 11.37 15.86
C ARG A 5 16.13 9.99 15.89
N ALA A 6 14.79 9.94 15.94
CA ALA A 6 14.03 8.69 15.97
C ALA A 6 12.71 8.80 15.20
N HIS A 7 12.24 7.69 14.65
CA HIS A 7 10.90 7.60 14.04
C HIS A 7 10.07 6.59 14.80
N VAL A 8 8.85 6.97 15.17
CA VAL A 8 7.87 6.07 15.78
C VAL A 8 6.77 5.83 14.75
N LEU A 9 6.69 4.59 14.28
CA LEU A 9 5.73 4.14 13.28
C LEU A 9 4.62 3.38 13.99
N VAL A 10 3.38 3.86 13.93
CA VAL A 10 2.21 3.19 14.51
C VAL A 10 1.36 2.61 13.38
N CYS A 11 0.95 1.35 13.48
CA CYS A 11 0.16 0.68 12.44
C CYS A 11 -1.29 1.20 12.39
N GLY A 12 -1.66 1.94 11.35
CA GLY A 12 -2.98 2.48 11.08
C GLY A 12 -3.92 1.54 10.31
N GLY A 13 -3.45 0.36 9.87
CA GLY A 13 -4.28 -0.60 9.13
C GLY A 13 -5.57 -0.98 9.87
N LYS A 14 -6.66 -1.26 9.12
CA LYS A 14 -8.03 -1.41 9.67
C LYS A 14 -8.14 -2.30 10.90
N ASN A 15 -7.41 -3.41 10.96
CA ASN A 15 -7.44 -4.34 12.11
C ASN A 15 -6.81 -3.72 13.39
N CYS A 16 -5.71 -2.97 13.24
CA CYS A 16 -5.08 -2.26 14.36
C CYS A 16 -5.94 -1.04 14.75
N SER A 17 -6.51 -0.34 13.76
CA SER A 17 -7.45 0.77 13.97
C SER A 17 -8.77 0.34 14.63
N SER A 18 -9.24 -0.89 14.40
CA SER A 18 -10.39 -1.46 15.13
C SER A 18 -10.03 -1.93 16.54
N SER A 19 -8.74 -1.96 16.88
CA SER A 19 -8.24 -2.12 18.23
C SER A 19 -7.84 -0.73 18.79
N ALA A 20 -6.82 -0.64 19.63
CA ALA A 20 -6.44 0.60 20.31
C ALA A 20 -5.44 1.49 19.54
N SER A 21 -5.20 1.25 18.24
CA SER A 21 -4.07 1.91 17.54
C SER A 21 -4.19 3.43 17.44
N LYS A 22 -5.41 3.97 17.23
CA LYS A 22 -5.62 5.42 17.23
C LYS A 22 -5.35 6.04 18.59
N GLN A 23 -5.78 5.38 19.66
CA GLN A 23 -5.52 5.81 21.03
C GLN A 23 -4.03 5.73 21.36
N VAL A 24 -3.30 4.74 20.82
CA VAL A 24 -1.84 4.64 20.94
C VAL A 24 -1.16 5.79 20.21
N LEU A 25 -1.57 6.12 18.98
CA LEU A 25 -1.05 7.25 18.22
C LEU A 25 -1.26 8.58 18.96
N GLU A 26 -2.47 8.82 19.47
CA GLU A 26 -2.79 10.00 20.28
C GLU A 26 -1.99 10.06 21.59
N ALA A 27 -1.79 8.91 22.25
CA ALA A 27 -0.99 8.82 23.45
C ALA A 27 0.48 9.16 23.15
N PHE A 28 1.04 8.71 22.01
CA PHE A 28 2.39 9.08 21.60
C PHE A 28 2.50 10.57 21.34
N ALA A 29 1.56 11.16 20.60
CA ALA A 29 1.57 12.60 20.34
C ALA A 29 1.59 13.42 21.63
N LYS A 30 0.70 13.10 22.58
CA LYS A 30 0.63 13.79 23.89
C LYS A 30 1.88 13.60 24.73
N GLU A 31 2.43 12.38 24.75
CA GLU A 31 3.58 12.06 25.58
C GLU A 31 4.88 12.65 25.03
N LEU A 32 5.05 12.67 23.71
CA LEU A 32 6.17 13.34 23.04
C LEU A 32 6.15 14.85 23.31
N GLU A 33 4.98 15.49 23.23
CA GLU A 33 4.83 16.92 23.57
C GLU A 33 5.15 17.17 25.06
N ARG A 34 4.63 16.33 25.96
CA ARG A 34 4.90 16.42 27.41
C ARG A 34 6.39 16.35 27.74
N LYS A 35 7.14 15.54 26.99
CA LYS A 35 8.59 15.35 27.14
C LYS A 35 9.43 16.30 26.28
N LYS A 36 8.80 17.17 25.49
CA LYS A 36 9.45 18.09 24.54
C LYS A 36 10.33 17.38 23.50
N LEU A 37 9.86 16.22 23.04
CA LEU A 37 10.52 15.38 22.04
C LEU A 37 9.88 15.49 20.65
N ASP A 38 8.81 16.26 20.52
CA ASP A 38 8.02 16.46 19.28
C ASP A 38 8.84 17.04 18.12
N GLN A 39 9.94 17.73 18.42
CA GLN A 39 10.88 18.28 17.43
C GLN A 39 12.00 17.30 17.05
N GLU A 40 12.20 16.24 17.83
CA GLU A 40 13.30 15.28 17.70
C GLU A 40 12.82 13.89 17.22
N VAL A 41 11.55 13.56 17.46
CA VAL A 41 10.95 12.27 17.14
C VAL A 41 9.81 12.48 16.15
N LYS A 42 9.92 11.86 14.96
CA LYS A 42 8.85 11.89 13.97
C LYS A 42 7.87 10.75 14.26
N LEU A 43 6.66 11.11 14.68
CA LEU A 43 5.54 10.17 14.80
C LEU A 43 4.88 10.03 13.42
N VAL A 44 4.72 8.80 12.95
CA VAL A 44 4.14 8.50 11.63
C VAL A 44 3.10 7.40 11.82
N GLU A 45 1.88 7.67 11.36
CA GLU A 45 0.89 6.61 11.17
C GLU A 45 1.22 5.88 9.87
N THR A 46 1.66 4.63 9.99
CA THR A 46 1.94 3.74 8.86
C THR A 46 0.71 2.94 8.48
N ASP A 47 0.74 2.23 7.35
CA ASP A 47 -0.35 1.31 7.03
C ASP A 47 -0.22 -0.07 7.72
N CYS A 48 -0.87 -1.10 7.18
CA CYS A 48 -0.93 -2.45 7.71
C CYS A 48 0.45 -3.12 7.64
N HIS A 49 0.85 -3.71 8.76
CA HIS A 49 2.02 -4.56 8.87
C HIS A 49 1.69 -6.06 8.77
N ASP A 50 0.43 -6.44 8.50
CA ASP A 50 -0.07 -7.82 8.37
C ASP A 50 -0.10 -8.69 9.64
N PHE A 51 0.74 -8.42 10.65
CA PHE A 51 0.78 -9.23 11.89
C PHE A 51 -0.34 -8.88 12.88
N CYS A 52 -1.59 -8.94 12.40
CA CYS A 52 -2.77 -8.48 13.11
C CYS A 52 -3.05 -9.23 14.42
N GLU A 53 -2.65 -10.50 14.54
CA GLU A 53 -2.77 -11.29 15.80
C GLU A 53 -1.98 -10.66 16.98
N LYS A 54 -1.02 -9.80 16.66
CA LYS A 54 -0.14 -9.13 17.60
C LYS A 54 -0.32 -7.60 17.61
N GLY A 55 -1.36 -7.07 16.95
CA GLY A 55 -1.66 -5.63 16.98
C GLY A 55 -2.22 -5.15 18.33
N PRO A 56 -2.21 -3.82 18.60
CA PRO A 56 -1.57 -2.75 17.83
C PRO A 56 -0.04 -2.87 17.77
N LEU A 57 0.54 -2.47 16.63
CA LEU A 57 1.97 -2.61 16.33
C LEU A 57 2.64 -1.24 16.31
N VAL A 58 3.83 -1.15 16.93
CA VAL A 58 4.65 0.06 16.93
C VAL A 58 6.09 -0.31 16.57
N ILE A 59 6.69 0.41 15.62
CA ILE A 59 8.09 0.25 15.24
C ILE A 59 8.85 1.53 15.58
N VAL A 60 10.00 1.39 16.23
CA VAL A 60 10.87 2.54 16.53
C VAL A 60 12.20 2.40 15.79
N TYR A 61 12.52 3.39 14.95
CA TYR A 61 13.82 3.54 14.29
C TYR A 61 14.69 4.56 15.03
N PRO A 62 16.04 4.43 15.00
CA PRO A 62 16.84 3.65 14.03
C PRO A 62 16.98 2.15 14.33
N GLU A 63 16.72 1.69 15.55
CA GLU A 63 16.96 0.31 15.97
C GLU A 63 16.06 -0.71 15.26
N GLY A 64 14.91 -0.26 14.73
CA GLY A 64 13.92 -1.13 14.11
C GLY A 64 13.13 -1.95 15.13
N THR A 65 13.05 -1.48 16.37
CA THR A 65 12.41 -2.16 17.50
C THR A 65 10.93 -2.37 17.25
N TYR A 66 10.51 -3.64 17.29
CA TYR A 66 9.15 -4.05 16.97
C TYR A 66 8.34 -4.39 18.24
N TYR A 67 7.49 -3.46 18.65
CA TYR A 67 6.58 -3.63 19.77
C TYR A 67 5.22 -4.19 19.31
N VAL A 68 4.72 -5.16 20.07
CA VAL A 68 3.46 -5.86 19.82
C VAL A 68 2.47 -5.66 20.96
N ARG A 69 1.17 -5.70 20.63
CA ARG A 69 0.04 -5.57 21.56
C ARG A 69 0.13 -4.32 22.43
N VAL A 70 0.63 -3.22 21.85
CA VAL A 70 0.82 -1.95 22.56
C VAL A 70 -0.54 -1.37 22.91
N THR A 71 -0.72 -1.00 24.18
CA THR A 71 -1.88 -0.25 24.67
C THR A 71 -1.51 1.22 24.92
N PRO A 72 -2.49 2.14 25.03
CA PRO A 72 -2.22 3.53 25.35
C PRO A 72 -1.45 3.72 26.67
N GLU A 73 -1.66 2.83 27.64
CA GLU A 73 -0.99 2.84 28.94
C GLU A 73 0.49 2.43 28.86
N ASP A 74 0.88 1.70 27.82
CA ASP A 74 2.26 1.31 27.57
C ASP A 74 3.11 2.47 27.02
N VAL A 75 2.47 3.47 26.39
CA VAL A 75 3.17 4.57 25.69
C VAL A 75 4.09 5.39 26.60
N PRO A 76 3.70 5.80 27.82
CA PRO A 76 4.61 6.49 28.72
C PRO A 76 5.87 5.69 29.04
N GLU A 77 5.78 4.36 29.15
CA GLU A 77 6.95 3.50 29.36
C GLU A 77 7.83 3.45 28.12
N ILE A 78 7.25 3.30 26.92
CA ILE A 78 8.03 3.30 25.67
C ILE A 78 8.76 4.63 25.47
N VAL A 79 8.10 5.76 25.69
CA VAL A 79 8.73 7.08 25.54
C VAL A 79 9.85 7.27 26.57
N GLU A 80 9.61 6.93 27.83
CA GLU A 80 10.59 7.12 28.90
C GLU A 80 11.77 6.16 28.81
N GLU A 81 11.54 4.86 28.63
CA GLU A 81 12.61 3.89 28.59
C GLU A 81 13.32 3.91 27.23
N HIS A 82 12.58 3.87 26.12
CA HIS A 82 13.20 3.73 24.80
C HIS A 82 13.67 5.07 24.24
N LEU A 83 12.80 6.07 24.14
CA LEU A 83 13.13 7.32 23.44
C LEU A 83 13.99 8.27 24.31
N VAL A 84 13.80 8.28 25.63
CA VAL A 84 14.60 9.13 26.54
C VAL A 84 15.87 8.42 26.99
N LYS A 85 15.77 7.16 27.46
CA LYS A 85 16.90 6.45 28.09
C LYS A 85 17.63 5.46 27.17
N GLY A 86 17.10 5.16 25.98
CA GLY A 86 17.69 4.18 25.05
C GLY A 86 17.54 2.72 25.50
N ARG A 87 16.65 2.43 26.45
CA ARG A 87 16.40 1.07 26.97
C ARG A 87 15.10 0.51 26.40
N ILE A 88 15.18 -0.71 25.89
CA ILE A 88 14.05 -1.32 25.19
C ILE A 88 13.08 -1.94 26.20
N VAL A 89 11.78 -1.78 25.94
CA VAL A 89 10.72 -2.35 26.77
C VAL A 89 10.53 -3.83 26.42
N ASN A 90 11.37 -4.69 27.01
CA ASN A 90 11.46 -6.13 26.70
C ASN A 90 10.13 -6.90 26.79
N ARG A 91 9.19 -6.47 27.65
CA ARG A 91 7.88 -7.12 27.78
C ARG A 91 6.97 -6.93 26.56
N LEU A 92 7.21 -5.88 25.77
CA LEU A 92 6.42 -5.51 24.60
C LEU A 92 7.07 -5.95 23.28
N ILE A 93 8.32 -6.43 23.30
CA ILE A 93 8.98 -6.93 22.10
C ILE A 93 8.35 -8.27 21.71
N TYR A 94 8.15 -8.48 20.41
CA TYR A 94 7.89 -9.82 19.91
C TYR A 94 9.14 -10.68 20.14
N LYS A 95 9.08 -11.59 21.11
CA LYS A 95 10.14 -12.58 21.36
C LYS A 95 10.21 -13.56 20.18
N ALA A 96 10.94 -13.18 19.14
CA ALA A 96 11.54 -14.16 18.24
C ALA A 96 12.56 -14.98 19.05
N PRO A 97 12.84 -16.24 18.71
CA PRO A 97 13.91 -17.02 19.33
C PRO A 97 15.26 -16.44 18.87
N VAL A 98 15.66 -15.30 19.45
CA VAL A 98 16.93 -14.61 19.20
C VAL A 98 17.51 -14.21 20.55
N LYS A 99 18.85 -14.17 20.62
CA LYS A 99 19.63 -13.92 21.84
C LYS A 99 19.20 -12.62 22.52
N GLU A 100 19.31 -12.57 23.85
CA GLU A 100 18.91 -11.47 24.73
C GLU A 100 19.48 -10.08 24.38
N ASP A 101 20.48 -10.00 23.49
CA ASP A 101 21.20 -8.77 23.15
C ASP A 101 20.86 -8.20 21.75
N GLU A 102 19.99 -8.82 20.96
CA GLU A 102 19.63 -8.35 19.62
C GLU A 102 18.14 -8.06 19.50
N ILE A 103 17.79 -6.81 19.16
CA ILE A 103 16.43 -6.44 18.79
C ILE A 103 16.21 -6.89 17.34
N PRO A 104 15.29 -7.84 17.07
CA PRO A 104 15.04 -8.27 15.71
C PRO A 104 14.37 -7.16 14.92
N THR A 105 14.98 -6.80 13.79
CA THR A 105 14.35 -5.95 12.77
C THR A 105 13.13 -6.67 12.16
N TYR A 106 12.25 -5.92 11.49
CA TYR A 106 11.05 -6.47 10.82
C TYR A 106 11.34 -7.72 9.97
N LYS A 107 12.48 -7.76 9.26
CA LYS A 107 12.87 -8.88 8.40
C LYS A 107 13.34 -10.12 9.17
N GLU A 108 13.75 -9.96 10.42
CA GLU A 108 14.33 -11.02 11.27
C GLU A 108 13.28 -11.74 12.11
N LEU A 109 12.10 -11.14 12.27
CA LEU A 109 10.96 -11.78 12.96
C LEU A 109 10.57 -13.07 12.23
N GLU A 110 10.34 -14.14 12.99
CA GLU A 110 10.05 -15.46 12.42
C GLU A 110 8.84 -15.46 11.46
N PHE A 111 7.86 -14.61 11.73
CA PHE A 111 6.69 -14.43 10.88
C PHE A 111 7.04 -13.91 9.47
N TYR A 112 7.91 -12.90 9.37
CA TYR A 112 8.22 -12.26 8.08
C TYR A 112 9.42 -12.89 7.37
N ARG A 113 10.39 -13.47 8.10
CA ARG A 113 11.62 -14.02 7.49
C ARG A 113 11.38 -15.13 6.46
N LYS A 114 10.22 -15.79 6.51
CA LYS A 114 9.81 -16.88 5.59
C LYS A 114 8.96 -16.39 4.42
N GLN A 115 8.70 -15.08 4.31
CA GLN A 115 7.80 -14.51 3.30
C GLN A 115 8.58 -13.83 2.17
N MET A 116 8.05 -13.94 0.95
CA MET A 116 8.50 -13.16 -0.20
C MET A 116 7.44 -12.10 -0.53
N ARG A 117 7.58 -10.90 0.03
CA ARG A 117 6.61 -9.80 -0.15
C ARG A 117 6.87 -9.05 -1.45
N VAL A 118 6.29 -9.51 -2.56
CA VAL A 118 6.42 -8.85 -3.88
C VAL A 118 5.40 -7.71 -4.04
N ALA A 119 4.10 -8.04 -3.93
CA ALA A 119 3.03 -7.04 -4.02
C ALA A 119 2.99 -6.11 -2.81
N LEU A 120 3.26 -6.66 -1.61
CA LEU A 120 3.24 -5.94 -0.33
C LEU A 120 4.62 -5.36 0.06
N ARG A 121 5.53 -5.18 -0.90
CA ARG A 121 6.93 -4.80 -0.63
C ARG A 121 7.11 -3.46 0.08
N ASN A 122 6.13 -2.56 -0.07
CA ASN A 122 6.13 -1.23 0.55
C ASN A 122 5.18 -1.12 1.74
N CYS A 123 4.20 -2.01 1.88
CA CYS A 123 3.22 -1.98 2.96
C CYS A 123 3.92 -2.04 4.33
N GLY A 124 3.66 -1.03 5.16
CA GLY A 124 4.28 -0.82 6.47
C GLY A 124 5.65 -0.11 6.44
N SER A 125 6.21 0.17 5.26
CA SER A 125 7.52 0.84 5.10
C SER A 125 7.44 2.27 4.57
N ILE A 126 6.28 2.70 4.08
CA ILE A 126 6.02 4.05 3.58
C ILE A 126 4.75 4.62 4.20
N ASP A 127 4.64 5.95 4.19
CA ASP A 127 3.37 6.66 4.31
C ASP A 127 2.57 6.53 2.99
N PRO A 128 1.40 5.87 3.00
CA PRO A 128 0.59 5.67 1.79
C PRO A 128 -0.08 6.96 1.26
N GLU A 129 -0.04 8.06 2.02
CA GLU A 129 -0.59 9.37 1.61
C GLU A 129 0.49 10.34 1.08
N GLU A 130 1.76 9.90 0.95
CA GLU A 130 2.87 10.71 0.43
C GLU A 130 3.58 10.04 -0.76
N ILE A 131 3.24 10.47 -1.98
CA ILE A 131 3.82 9.96 -3.23
C ILE A 131 5.36 9.98 -3.26
N LYS A 132 6.02 10.95 -2.61
CA LYS A 132 7.49 11.04 -2.61
C LYS A 132 8.15 9.84 -1.93
N GLU A 133 7.50 9.24 -0.93
CA GLU A 133 8.01 8.02 -0.29
C GLU A 133 7.94 6.81 -1.24
N TYR A 134 6.91 6.73 -2.08
CA TYR A 134 6.81 5.73 -3.14
C TYR A 134 7.92 5.91 -4.19
N ILE A 135 8.10 7.15 -4.68
CA ILE A 135 9.16 7.51 -5.65
C ILE A 135 10.56 7.24 -5.09
N ALA A 136 10.81 7.59 -3.83
CA ALA A 136 12.10 7.36 -3.17
C ALA A 136 12.48 5.87 -3.10
N ARG A 137 11.51 4.96 -3.21
CA ARG A 137 11.71 3.50 -3.28
C ARG A 137 11.74 2.96 -4.71
N GLY A 138 11.85 3.83 -5.71
CA GLY A 138 11.88 3.46 -7.12
C GLY A 138 10.49 3.30 -7.76
N GLY A 139 9.42 3.74 -7.08
CA GLY A 139 8.09 3.79 -7.67
C GLY A 139 8.05 4.65 -8.95
N TYR A 140 7.20 4.27 -9.91
CA TYR A 140 7.07 4.86 -11.25
C TYR A 140 8.23 4.64 -12.22
N SER A 141 9.35 4.05 -11.78
CA SER A 141 10.45 3.69 -12.69
C SER A 141 10.05 2.63 -13.72
N SER A 142 9.09 1.74 -13.40
CA SER A 142 8.62 0.74 -14.35
C SER A 142 7.69 1.35 -15.39
N LEU A 143 6.90 2.37 -15.00
CA LEU A 143 6.11 3.16 -15.94
C LEU A 143 7.01 3.96 -16.90
N GLU A 144 8.02 4.64 -16.38
CA GLU A 144 9.02 5.35 -17.19
C GLU A 144 9.65 4.41 -18.22
N LYS A 145 10.17 3.26 -17.76
CA LYS A 145 10.75 2.25 -18.65
C LYS A 145 9.76 1.77 -19.71
N ALA A 146 8.51 1.48 -19.32
CA ALA A 146 7.49 1.01 -20.25
C ALA A 146 7.23 2.02 -21.37
N ILE A 147 7.16 3.31 -21.04
CA ILE A 147 6.85 4.38 -21.99
C ILE A 147 8.04 4.71 -22.90
N PHE A 148 9.25 4.83 -22.32
CA PHE A 148 10.41 5.35 -23.07
C PHE A 148 11.29 4.28 -23.72
N GLU A 149 11.29 3.06 -23.19
CA GLU A 149 12.20 1.99 -23.66
C GLU A 149 11.48 0.81 -24.33
N MET A 150 10.14 0.75 -24.24
CA MET A 150 9.37 -0.41 -24.70
C MET A 150 8.20 0.00 -25.58
N THR A 151 7.88 -0.82 -26.59
CA THR A 151 6.60 -0.73 -27.28
C THR A 151 5.49 -1.40 -26.44
N PRO A 152 4.21 -1.06 -26.65
CA PRO A 152 3.09 -1.71 -25.98
C PRO A 152 3.12 -3.24 -26.10
N GLU A 153 3.48 -3.76 -27.28
CA GLU A 153 3.59 -5.19 -27.55
C GLU A 153 4.75 -5.84 -26.76
N GLN A 154 5.88 -5.15 -26.58
CA GLN A 154 6.98 -5.62 -25.74
C GLN A 154 6.60 -5.70 -24.27
N VAL A 155 5.79 -4.76 -23.78
CA VAL A 155 5.25 -4.80 -22.40
C VAL A 155 4.34 -6.01 -22.23
N ILE A 156 3.44 -6.27 -23.19
CA ILE A 156 2.57 -7.46 -23.18
C ILE A 156 3.42 -8.74 -23.16
N ASP A 157 4.45 -8.83 -23.99
CA ASP A 157 5.32 -10.00 -24.05
C ASP A 157 6.12 -10.20 -22.75
N GLU A 158 6.56 -9.13 -22.08
CA GLU A 158 7.19 -9.21 -20.76
C GLU A 158 6.23 -9.81 -19.72
N VAL A 159 4.97 -9.35 -19.70
CA VAL A 159 3.94 -9.91 -18.80
C VAL A 159 3.65 -11.38 -19.14
N LYS A 160 3.63 -11.76 -20.43
CA LYS A 160 3.49 -13.17 -20.84
C LYS A 160 4.66 -14.02 -20.36
N ARG A 161 5.90 -13.53 -20.53
CA ARG A 161 7.12 -14.22 -20.05
C ARG A 161 7.15 -14.40 -18.54
N SER A 162 6.60 -13.45 -17.78
CA SER A 162 6.53 -13.56 -16.31
C SER A 162 5.66 -14.71 -15.81
N GLY A 163 4.76 -15.24 -16.65
CA GLY A 163 3.80 -16.26 -16.25
C GLY A 163 2.71 -15.74 -15.29
N LEU A 164 2.51 -14.41 -15.20
CA LEU A 164 1.49 -13.83 -14.35
C LEU A 164 0.08 -14.31 -14.75
N ARG A 165 -0.68 -14.69 -13.72
CA ARG A 165 -2.07 -15.16 -13.84
C ARG A 165 -2.98 -14.26 -13.00
N GLY A 166 -4.25 -14.16 -13.40
CA GLY A 166 -5.26 -13.42 -12.67
C GLY A 166 -5.37 -13.86 -11.21
N ARG A 167 -5.28 -12.90 -10.28
CA ARG A 167 -5.24 -13.16 -8.84
C ARG A 167 -6.62 -13.14 -8.16
N GLY A 168 -7.67 -12.75 -8.85
CA GLY A 168 -9.07 -12.88 -8.41
C GLY A 168 -9.65 -14.31 -8.52
N GLY A 169 -8.82 -15.36 -8.38
CA GLY A 169 -9.27 -16.77 -8.37
C GLY A 169 -9.29 -17.48 -9.73
N GLY A 170 -9.79 -16.84 -10.81
CA GLY A 170 -9.93 -17.49 -12.13
C GLY A 170 -8.62 -17.90 -12.81
N GLY A 171 -7.50 -17.27 -12.46
CA GLY A 171 -6.17 -17.71 -12.90
C GLY A 171 -5.92 -17.65 -14.41
N PHE A 172 -6.65 -16.85 -15.17
CA PHE A 172 -6.39 -16.68 -16.60
C PHE A 172 -5.03 -15.97 -16.83
N PRO A 173 -4.22 -16.32 -17.84
CA PRO A 173 -2.94 -15.66 -18.11
C PRO A 173 -3.11 -14.17 -18.41
N THR A 174 -2.50 -13.30 -17.59
CA THR A 174 -2.74 -11.85 -17.65
C THR A 174 -2.28 -11.24 -18.97
N GLY A 175 -1.06 -11.60 -19.42
CA GLY A 175 -0.52 -11.08 -20.68
C GLY A 175 -1.32 -11.51 -21.91
N LEU A 176 -1.95 -12.70 -21.87
CA LEU A 176 -2.86 -13.14 -22.94
C LEU A 176 -4.16 -12.33 -22.95
N LYS A 177 -4.72 -12.00 -21.77
CA LYS A 177 -5.90 -11.12 -21.65
C LYS A 177 -5.60 -9.72 -22.23
N TRP A 178 -4.41 -9.18 -21.95
CA TRP A 178 -3.97 -7.89 -22.49
C TRP A 178 -3.79 -7.93 -24.01
N GLU A 179 -3.18 -9.00 -24.54
CA GLU A 179 -3.01 -9.19 -25.99
C GLU A 179 -4.35 -9.22 -26.73
N PHE A 180 -5.36 -9.92 -26.19
CA PHE A 180 -6.71 -9.94 -26.77
C PHE A 180 -7.34 -8.56 -26.80
N CYS A 181 -7.26 -7.80 -25.69
CA CYS A 181 -7.79 -6.45 -25.63
C CYS A 181 -7.08 -5.51 -26.63
N ARG A 182 -5.74 -5.55 -26.68
CA ARG A 182 -4.92 -4.75 -27.61
C ARG A 182 -5.29 -5.02 -29.07
N ARG A 183 -5.51 -6.29 -29.44
CA ARG A 183 -5.87 -6.70 -30.81
C ARG A 183 -7.35 -6.48 -31.16
N SER A 184 -8.21 -6.29 -30.17
CA SER A 184 -9.63 -6.02 -30.41
C SER A 184 -9.80 -4.72 -31.20
N PRO A 185 -10.68 -4.69 -32.22
CA PRO A 185 -11.03 -3.46 -32.92
C PRO A 185 -11.73 -2.47 -31.98
N GLY A 186 -11.63 -1.18 -32.30
CA GLY A 186 -12.20 -0.08 -31.53
C GLY A 186 -11.13 0.84 -30.95
N ASP A 187 -11.35 2.15 -31.09
CA ASP A 187 -10.42 3.19 -30.64
C ASP A 187 -10.55 3.46 -29.13
N LEU A 188 -11.73 3.15 -28.57
CA LEU A 188 -12.02 3.34 -27.15
C LEU A 188 -11.93 2.00 -26.42
N LYS A 189 -10.99 1.92 -25.50
CA LYS A 189 -10.76 0.76 -24.63
C LYS A 189 -10.76 1.23 -23.19
N TYR A 190 -11.17 0.35 -22.30
CA TYR A 190 -11.25 0.61 -20.87
C TYR A 190 -10.43 -0.41 -20.10
N LEU A 191 -9.83 0.03 -19.00
CA LEU A 191 -9.21 -0.83 -18.01
C LEU A 191 -9.99 -0.77 -16.70
N ILE A 192 -10.45 -1.90 -16.21
CA ILE A 192 -11.20 -1.96 -14.95
C ILE A 192 -10.41 -2.77 -13.93
N CYS A 193 -10.11 -2.14 -12.79
CA CYS A 193 -9.64 -2.81 -11.59
C CYS A 193 -10.85 -3.22 -10.75
N ASN A 194 -11.01 -4.53 -10.56
CA ASN A 194 -11.99 -5.09 -9.65
C ASN A 194 -11.40 -5.10 -8.23
N ALA A 195 -11.88 -4.19 -7.38
CA ALA A 195 -11.53 -4.07 -5.97
C ALA A 195 -12.77 -4.26 -5.08
N ASP A 196 -13.68 -5.15 -5.48
CA ASP A 196 -14.88 -5.47 -4.69
C ASP A 196 -14.55 -6.39 -3.49
N GLU A 197 -13.48 -7.21 -3.58
CA GLU A 197 -12.98 -8.14 -2.54
C GLU A 197 -14.09 -8.66 -1.60
N GLY A 198 -15.13 -9.25 -2.20
CA GLY A 198 -16.36 -9.63 -1.51
C GLY A 198 -16.21 -10.84 -0.58
N ASP A 199 -15.19 -11.67 -0.83
CA ASP A 199 -15.02 -12.97 -0.17
C ASP A 199 -14.72 -12.86 1.33
N PRO A 200 -15.45 -13.58 2.19
CA PRO A 200 -15.17 -13.59 3.63
C PRO A 200 -13.73 -14.02 3.94
N GLY A 201 -13.00 -13.18 4.66
CA GLY A 201 -11.61 -13.44 5.05
C GLY A 201 -10.56 -12.97 4.05
N ALA A 202 -10.96 -12.45 2.88
CA ALA A 202 -10.06 -11.75 1.97
C ALA A 202 -9.85 -10.29 2.42
N PHE A 203 -8.60 -9.85 2.38
CA PHE A 203 -8.17 -8.47 2.67
C PHE A 203 -6.84 -8.13 1.96
N MET A 204 -6.46 -8.94 0.97
CA MET A 204 -5.22 -8.79 0.22
C MET A 204 -5.27 -7.53 -0.65
N ASP A 205 -6.40 -7.30 -1.32
CA ASP A 205 -6.60 -6.11 -2.14
C ASP A 205 -6.67 -4.89 -1.23
N ARG A 206 -7.46 -4.96 -0.15
CA ARG A 206 -7.52 -3.91 0.87
C ARG A 206 -6.14 -3.48 1.37
N SER A 207 -5.25 -4.45 1.69
CA SER A 207 -3.90 -4.14 2.16
C SER A 207 -3.07 -3.36 1.13
N ILE A 208 -3.27 -3.58 -0.17
CA ILE A 208 -2.59 -2.81 -1.22
C ILE A 208 -3.22 -1.43 -1.36
N LEU A 209 -4.55 -1.35 -1.42
CA LEU A 209 -5.27 -0.09 -1.62
C LEU A 209 -5.06 0.88 -0.44
N GLU A 210 -5.01 0.33 0.77
CA GLU A 210 -4.73 1.12 1.97
C GLU A 210 -3.22 1.42 2.11
N GLY A 211 -2.32 0.49 1.76
CA GLY A 211 -0.91 0.60 2.13
C GLY A 211 0.09 0.99 1.06
N ASP A 212 -0.27 0.81 -0.20
CA ASP A 212 0.57 1.18 -1.34
C ASP A 212 -0.30 1.50 -2.57
N PRO A 213 -1.20 2.51 -2.51
CA PRO A 213 -2.14 2.80 -3.58
C PRO A 213 -1.44 3.16 -4.91
N HIS A 214 -0.28 3.81 -4.85
CA HIS A 214 0.52 4.14 -6.03
C HIS A 214 1.01 2.90 -6.79
N THR A 215 1.22 1.76 -6.12
CA THR A 215 1.54 0.47 -6.76
C THR A 215 0.43 0.00 -7.69
N LEU A 216 -0.83 0.22 -7.31
CA LEU A 216 -1.96 -0.12 -8.17
C LEU A 216 -2.02 0.86 -9.35
N ILE A 217 -1.91 2.16 -9.08
CA ILE A 217 -1.99 3.20 -10.11
C ILE A 217 -0.88 3.01 -11.16
N GLU A 218 0.37 2.78 -10.73
CA GLU A 218 1.48 2.49 -11.65
C GLU A 218 1.20 1.24 -12.48
N GLY A 219 0.74 0.14 -11.86
CA GLY A 219 0.39 -1.08 -12.55
C GLY A 219 -0.74 -0.89 -13.59
N MET A 220 -1.75 -0.08 -13.25
CA MET A 220 -2.84 0.26 -14.17
C MET A 220 -2.36 1.15 -15.31
N ALA A 221 -1.49 2.12 -15.07
CA ALA A 221 -0.92 2.96 -16.12
C ALA A 221 -0.06 2.16 -17.12
N ILE A 222 0.75 1.22 -16.62
CA ILE A 222 1.54 0.30 -17.46
C ILE A 222 0.61 -0.59 -18.30
N ALA A 223 -0.43 -1.15 -17.67
CA ALA A 223 -1.43 -1.95 -18.37
C ALA A 223 -2.15 -1.13 -19.45
N ALA A 224 -2.52 0.10 -19.13
CA ALA A 224 -3.20 1.03 -20.03
C ALA A 224 -2.36 1.38 -21.25
N TYR A 225 -1.07 1.68 -21.05
CA TYR A 225 -0.11 1.88 -22.12
C TYR A 225 -0.02 0.64 -23.02
N ALA A 226 0.12 -0.55 -22.42
CA ALA A 226 0.26 -1.81 -23.14
C ALA A 226 -0.97 -2.17 -23.99
N ILE A 227 -2.19 -1.97 -23.46
CA ILE A 227 -3.44 -2.28 -24.18
C ILE A 227 -3.89 -1.15 -25.11
N GLY A 228 -3.38 0.07 -24.91
CA GLY A 228 -3.82 1.28 -25.58
C GLY A 228 -5.16 1.80 -25.09
N CYS A 229 -5.42 1.76 -23.78
CA CYS A 229 -6.60 2.39 -23.19
C CYS A 229 -6.26 3.78 -22.62
N ARG A 230 -7.27 4.67 -22.61
CA ARG A 230 -7.14 6.02 -22.06
C ARG A 230 -8.01 6.24 -20.82
N GLU A 231 -8.95 5.34 -20.56
CA GLU A 231 -9.90 5.44 -19.46
C GLU A 231 -9.80 4.21 -18.57
N GLY A 232 -9.68 4.45 -17.27
CA GLY A 232 -9.57 3.42 -16.25
C GLY A 232 -10.60 3.61 -15.14
N TYR A 233 -11.10 2.51 -14.59
CA TYR A 233 -11.99 2.52 -13.44
C TYR A 233 -11.45 1.61 -12.34
N ILE A 234 -11.41 2.09 -11.11
CA ILE A 234 -11.28 1.26 -9.91
C ILE A 234 -12.68 1.10 -9.34
N TYR A 235 -13.26 -0.09 -9.47
CA TYR A 235 -14.51 -0.44 -8.82
C TYR A 235 -14.19 -0.93 -7.41
N CYS A 236 -14.33 -0.05 -6.42
CA CYS A 236 -14.01 -0.33 -5.02
C CYS A 236 -15.29 -0.45 -4.21
N ARG A 237 -15.41 -1.51 -3.41
CA ARG A 237 -16.57 -1.67 -2.53
C ARG A 237 -16.70 -0.51 -1.52
N ALA A 238 -17.92 -0.10 -1.21
CA ALA A 238 -18.17 1.01 -0.28
C ALA A 238 -17.73 0.71 1.17
N GLU A 239 -17.56 -0.57 1.54
CA GLU A 239 -17.14 -0.99 2.88
C GLU A 239 -15.64 -0.75 3.16
N TYR A 240 -14.88 -0.27 2.16
CA TYR A 240 -13.48 0.15 2.26
C TYR A 240 -13.32 1.68 2.17
N PRO A 241 -13.88 2.47 3.12
CA PRO A 241 -13.82 3.93 3.04
C PRO A 241 -12.40 4.50 3.14
N LEU A 242 -11.49 3.82 3.86
CA LEU A 242 -10.09 4.24 3.96
C LEU A 242 -9.35 4.05 2.63
N ALA A 243 -9.55 2.91 1.97
CA ALA A 243 -9.02 2.66 0.63
C ALA A 243 -9.50 3.73 -0.37
N ILE A 244 -10.81 4.03 -0.39
CA ILE A 244 -11.38 5.06 -1.26
C ILE A 244 -10.74 6.44 -0.99
N LYS A 245 -10.58 6.82 0.29
CA LYS A 245 -9.90 8.08 0.67
C LYS A 245 -8.47 8.12 0.13
N ARG A 246 -7.67 7.08 0.37
CA ARG A 246 -6.25 7.02 -0.02
C ARG A 246 -6.07 6.94 -1.53
N LEU A 247 -6.94 6.22 -2.25
CA LEU A 247 -6.97 6.23 -3.71
C LEU A 247 -7.25 7.62 -4.26
N LYS A 248 -8.21 8.37 -3.70
CA LYS A 248 -8.48 9.76 -4.13
C LYS A 248 -7.26 10.66 -3.96
N ILE A 249 -6.54 10.52 -2.84
CA ILE A 249 -5.29 11.27 -2.59
C ILE A 249 -4.21 10.85 -3.60
N ALA A 250 -3.98 9.55 -3.77
CA ALA A 250 -2.92 9.02 -4.63
C ALA A 250 -3.15 9.36 -6.12
N ILE A 251 -4.41 9.33 -6.59
CA ILE A 251 -4.77 9.75 -7.95
C ILE A 251 -4.44 11.23 -8.14
N ALA A 252 -4.88 12.10 -7.24
CA ALA A 252 -4.62 13.54 -7.33
C ALA A 252 -3.11 13.85 -7.30
N GLN A 253 -2.34 13.18 -6.46
CA GLN A 253 -0.88 13.31 -6.42
C GLN A 253 -0.22 12.82 -7.71
N ALA A 254 -0.67 11.69 -8.28
CA ALA A 254 -0.13 11.18 -9.53
C ALA A 254 -0.42 12.13 -10.70
N GLU A 255 -1.60 12.75 -10.75
CA GLU A 255 -1.94 13.79 -11.73
C GLU A 255 -1.07 15.04 -11.57
N GLU A 256 -0.88 15.53 -10.34
CA GLU A 256 -0.03 16.70 -10.04
C GLU A 256 1.43 16.48 -10.48
N PHE A 257 1.94 15.26 -10.34
CA PHE A 257 3.30 14.89 -10.73
C PHE A 257 3.44 14.53 -12.23
N GLY A 258 2.36 14.56 -13.01
CA GLY A 258 2.37 14.19 -14.43
C GLY A 258 2.60 12.69 -14.67
N LEU A 259 2.23 11.85 -13.70
CA LEU A 259 2.32 10.39 -13.72
C LEU A 259 0.98 9.72 -14.09
N LEU A 260 -0.08 10.50 -14.16
CA LEU A 260 -1.44 10.12 -14.53
C LEU A 260 -2.11 11.32 -15.23
N GLY A 261 -3.21 11.09 -15.94
CA GLY A 261 -3.93 12.13 -16.68
C GLY A 261 -3.36 12.32 -18.08
N GLU A 262 -3.30 13.57 -18.54
CA GLU A 262 -2.85 13.92 -19.89
C GLU A 262 -1.32 14.06 -20.00
N ASN A 263 -0.78 13.63 -21.15
CA ASN A 263 0.64 13.77 -21.50
C ASN A 263 1.59 13.25 -20.42
N ILE A 264 1.35 12.02 -19.96
CA ILE A 264 2.09 11.38 -18.87
C ILE A 264 3.59 11.41 -19.20
N LEU A 265 4.40 11.87 -18.25
CA LEU A 265 5.84 12.07 -18.39
C LEU A 265 6.25 12.96 -19.58
N GLY A 266 5.36 13.84 -20.02
CA GLY A 266 5.58 14.73 -21.17
C GLY A 266 5.47 14.04 -22.54
N THR A 267 4.85 12.86 -22.60
CA THR A 267 4.62 12.10 -23.85
C THR A 267 3.23 12.37 -24.43
N ASP A 268 2.83 11.67 -25.49
CA ASP A 268 1.47 11.70 -26.03
C ASP A 268 0.53 10.65 -25.38
N PHE A 269 1.04 9.88 -24.42
CA PHE A 269 0.26 8.90 -23.67
C PHE A 269 -0.59 9.60 -22.59
N THR A 270 -1.88 9.25 -22.58
CA THR A 270 -2.87 9.78 -21.63
C THR A 270 -3.62 8.61 -21.00
N PHE A 271 -3.81 8.67 -19.68
CA PHE A 271 -4.61 7.70 -18.93
C PHE A 271 -5.33 8.38 -17.76
N ASN A 272 -6.65 8.47 -17.84
CA ASN A 272 -7.52 8.99 -16.79
C ASN A 272 -8.03 7.84 -15.92
N LEU A 273 -8.07 8.04 -14.60
CA LEU A 273 -8.47 7.00 -13.66
C LEU A 273 -9.59 7.49 -12.75
N HIS A 274 -10.68 6.75 -12.72
CA HIS A 274 -11.88 7.08 -11.96
C HIS A 274 -12.12 6.04 -10.86
N ILE A 275 -12.70 6.47 -9.74
CA ILE A 275 -13.15 5.55 -8.69
C ILE A 275 -14.66 5.42 -8.78
N LYS A 276 -15.15 4.19 -8.91
CA LYS A 276 -16.57 3.84 -8.77
C LYS A 276 -16.76 3.14 -7.43
N GLU A 277 -17.54 3.75 -6.56
CA GLU A 277 -17.90 3.15 -5.26
C GLU A 277 -19.04 2.15 -5.47
N GLY A 278 -18.83 0.90 -5.05
CA GLY A 278 -19.84 -0.17 -5.16
C GLY A 278 -20.99 -0.01 -4.17
N ALA A 279 -22.13 -0.65 -4.45
CA ALA A 279 -23.36 -0.53 -3.65
C ALA A 279 -23.60 -1.69 -2.66
N GLY A 280 -22.55 -2.45 -2.28
CA GLY A 280 -22.63 -3.54 -1.30
C GLY A 280 -23.19 -4.87 -1.85
N ALA A 281 -23.13 -5.08 -3.17
CA ALA A 281 -23.61 -6.29 -3.83
C ALA A 281 -22.46 -7.25 -4.16
N PHE A 282 -22.37 -8.38 -3.45
CA PHE A 282 -21.32 -9.40 -3.65
C PHE A 282 -21.21 -9.90 -5.11
N VAL A 283 -22.33 -9.95 -5.83
CA VAL A 283 -22.35 -10.38 -7.24
C VAL A 283 -21.54 -9.45 -8.15
N CYS A 284 -21.33 -8.20 -7.77
CA CYS A 284 -20.52 -7.24 -8.53
C CYS A 284 -19.02 -7.58 -8.52
N GLY A 285 -18.58 -8.61 -7.80
CA GLY A 285 -17.26 -9.20 -7.99
C GLY A 285 -17.12 -9.99 -9.31
N GLU A 286 -18.22 -10.38 -9.95
CA GLU A 286 -18.22 -11.02 -11.28
C GLU A 286 -18.04 -9.97 -12.39
N GLU A 287 -17.23 -10.25 -13.42
CA GLU A 287 -16.78 -9.21 -14.35
C GLU A 287 -17.92 -8.57 -15.15
N THR A 288 -18.94 -9.33 -15.56
CA THR A 288 -20.08 -8.77 -16.30
C THR A 288 -21.03 -7.97 -15.42
N ALA A 289 -21.30 -8.45 -14.21
CA ALA A 289 -22.08 -7.70 -13.22
C ALA A 289 -21.38 -6.41 -12.78
N LEU A 290 -20.05 -6.43 -12.67
CA LEU A 290 -19.23 -5.26 -12.38
C LEU A 290 -19.37 -4.20 -13.48
N MET A 291 -19.21 -4.59 -14.75
CA MET A 291 -19.38 -3.69 -15.89
C MET A 291 -20.77 -3.04 -15.89
N ALA A 292 -21.83 -3.84 -15.70
CA ALA A 292 -23.20 -3.35 -15.60
C ALA A 292 -23.44 -2.40 -14.41
N SER A 293 -22.66 -2.50 -13.33
CA SER A 293 -22.74 -1.59 -12.19
C SER A 293 -21.93 -0.29 -12.39
N ILE A 294 -20.95 -0.28 -13.30
CA ILE A 294 -20.21 0.92 -13.67
C ILE A 294 -21.07 1.81 -14.57
N GLU A 295 -21.73 1.20 -15.56
CA GLU A 295 -22.72 1.81 -16.46
C GLU A 295 -23.85 2.52 -15.70
#